data_AF-A0A9Q7UL14-F1
#
_entry.id   AF-A0A9Q7UL14-F1
#
_cell.length_a   1.000
_cell.length_b   1.000
_cell.length_c   1.000
_cell.angle_alpha   90.00
_cell.angle_beta   90.00
_cell.angle_gamma   90.00
#
_symmetry.space_group_name_H-M   'P 1'
#
loop_
_entity.id
_entity.type
_entity.pdbx_description
1 polymer ?
#
loop_
_entity_poly.entity_id
_entity_poly.type
_entity_poly.pdbx_seq_one_letter_code
_entity_poly.pdbx_strand_id
1 'polypeptide(L)'
;MNGEHEDADTQQQAGDDVAVAGPSNSNQISTSFFPPPPQIYKKFTKRNLRYLEVLESHTLAEDEAPWDQLTLSQRMERQNAILGQHLDSAKGKTDSEGEDVEMTAVGADDTEARIRDLPDFDLKKELEPPNVDWIEEDGGYTVFGQLWPIPDVTPTLEQLGIPVLYPLEGTNRKELLLTLLQTLLQTYREITADLLKPAQPYDVWVPAVPDPNLTPEEQQQQMATQPGFWTQSTEAKDRLKHMQNVVVNMQFLVNELRPVQAKETLKLIMEMQLERRKQETQLIRERCESMRARVEQLKSMLAKASSE
;
A
#
# COMPACT_ATOMS: atom_id res chain seq x y z
N MET A 1 22.18 47.04 -39.34
CA MET A 1 21.89 47.32 -37.92
C MET A 1 22.11 46.02 -37.18
N ASN A 2 23.39 45.61 -37.04
CA ASN A 2 24.32 46.00 -35.96
C ASN A 2 23.90 45.29 -34.66
N GLY A 3 24.71 44.57 -33.92
CA GLY A 3 26.14 44.24 -33.92
C GLY A 3 26.29 43.15 -32.83
N GLU A 4 27.11 42.13 -33.07
CA GLU A 4 28.49 42.03 -32.56
C GLU A 4 28.58 41.12 -31.32
N HIS A 5 29.24 39.98 -31.55
CA HIS A 5 29.93 39.17 -30.55
C HIS A 5 31.12 39.99 -30.01
N GLU A 6 31.29 40.03 -28.70
CA GLU A 6 32.57 40.36 -28.07
C GLU A 6 32.93 39.27 -27.04
N ASP A 7 34.09 38.67 -27.26
CA ASP A 7 34.88 37.88 -26.32
C ASP A 7 35.63 38.81 -25.35
N ALA A 8 35.62 38.47 -24.05
CA ALA A 8 36.63 38.74 -23.01
C ALA A 8 35.92 38.50 -21.65
N ASP A 9 36.47 37.89 -20.61
CA ASP A 9 37.86 37.82 -20.21
C ASP A 9 38.05 36.68 -19.19
N THR A 10 39.21 36.03 -19.25
CA THR A 10 39.61 34.98 -18.31
C THR A 10 40.31 35.62 -17.12
N GLN A 11 39.75 35.51 -15.91
CA GLN A 11 40.52 35.74 -14.69
C GLN A 11 40.51 34.49 -13.80
N GLN A 12 41.62 33.77 -13.86
CA GLN A 12 42.10 32.90 -12.82
C GLN A 12 42.42 33.71 -11.57
N GLN A 13 41.74 33.40 -10.46
CA GLN A 13 42.29 33.59 -9.13
C GLN A 13 42.31 32.24 -8.43
N ALA A 14 43.53 31.70 -8.32
CA ALA A 14 43.87 30.69 -7.35
C ALA A 14 43.80 31.32 -5.95
N GLY A 15 42.98 30.76 -5.08
CA GLY A 15 42.91 31.04 -3.66
C GLY A 15 42.84 29.71 -2.92
N ASP A 16 43.99 29.30 -2.42
CA ASP A 16 44.21 28.17 -1.53
C ASP A 16 43.48 28.46 -0.20
N ASP A 17 42.53 27.62 0.23
CA ASP A 17 42.11 27.59 1.64
C ASP A 17 41.39 26.27 1.99
N VAL A 18 42.20 25.34 2.52
CA VAL A 18 41.94 24.43 3.64
C VAL A 18 40.47 24.02 3.86
N ALA A 19 40.17 22.79 3.45
CA ALA A 19 38.96 22.07 3.82
C ALA A 19 38.91 21.82 5.34
N VAL A 20 38.24 22.72 6.07
CA VAL A 20 37.79 22.46 7.45
C VAL A 20 36.43 21.78 7.37
N ALA A 21 36.42 20.46 7.60
CA ALA A 21 35.22 19.67 7.74
C ALA A 21 34.48 20.05 9.03
N GLY A 22 33.34 20.73 8.90
CA GLY A 22 32.38 21.01 9.97
C GLY A 22 30.98 20.45 9.64
N PRO A 23 30.16 20.10 10.64
CA PRO A 23 29.00 19.22 10.45
C PRO A 23 27.75 20.03 10.12
N SER A 24 27.43 20.21 8.83
CA SER A 24 26.12 20.79 8.43
C SER A 24 25.79 20.48 6.96
N ASN A 25 25.46 19.22 6.67
CA ASN A 25 24.75 18.85 5.43
C ASN A 25 23.23 19.04 5.57
N SER A 26 22.79 20.16 6.17
CA SER A 26 21.37 20.53 6.27
C SER A 26 20.91 21.47 5.14
N ASN A 27 21.84 22.07 4.40
CA ASN A 27 21.52 23.18 3.48
C ASN A 27 21.67 22.86 1.98
N GLN A 28 21.74 21.59 1.59
CA GLN A 28 21.67 21.19 0.17
C GLN A 28 20.29 20.65 -0.23
N ILE A 29 19.23 21.14 0.42
CA ILE A 29 17.84 20.86 0.04
C ILE A 29 17.32 22.09 -0.69
N SER A 30 17.52 22.20 -2.00
CA SER A 30 16.78 23.22 -2.79
C SER A 30 16.53 22.86 -4.26
N THR A 31 16.87 21.66 -4.74
CA THR A 31 16.60 21.30 -6.16
C THR A 31 15.85 19.99 -6.38
N SER A 32 15.53 19.22 -5.33
CA SER A 32 14.77 17.97 -5.45
C SER A 32 13.39 18.09 -4.79
N PHE A 33 12.35 17.82 -5.58
CA PHE A 33 10.93 17.81 -5.17
C PHE A 33 10.58 16.70 -4.16
N PHE A 34 11.48 15.74 -3.95
CA PHE A 34 11.28 14.60 -3.08
C PHE A 34 12.13 14.72 -1.81
N PRO A 35 11.57 14.40 -0.63
CA PRO A 35 12.36 14.33 0.59
C PRO A 35 13.44 13.24 0.46
N PRO A 36 14.64 13.46 1.00
CA PRO A 36 15.66 12.41 1.03
C PRO A 36 15.18 11.23 1.89
N PRO A 37 15.62 9.99 1.59
CA PRO A 37 15.24 8.82 2.36
C PRO A 37 15.72 8.93 3.83
N PRO A 38 15.06 8.24 4.78
CA PRO A 38 15.42 8.27 6.20
C PRO A 38 16.88 7.86 6.43
N GLN A 39 17.64 8.60 7.25
CA GLN A 39 19.09 8.40 7.46
C GLN A 39 19.48 6.99 7.96
N ILE A 40 18.52 6.21 8.46
CA ILE A 40 18.68 4.81 8.89
C ILE A 40 19.28 3.96 7.77
N TYR A 41 19.03 4.28 6.48
CA TYR A 41 19.61 3.53 5.35
C TYR A 41 21.15 3.44 5.42
N LYS A 42 21.84 4.42 6.02
CA LYS A 42 23.30 4.41 6.18
C LYS A 42 23.78 3.33 7.15
N LYS A 43 22.92 2.90 8.07
CA LYS A 43 23.20 1.83 9.06
C LYS A 43 23.13 0.44 8.42
N PHE A 44 22.45 0.28 7.28
CA PHE A 44 22.36 -0.98 6.53
C PHE A 44 23.64 -1.28 5.73
N THR A 45 24.72 -1.61 6.43
CA THR A 45 25.99 -2.05 5.82
C THR A 45 26.10 -3.58 5.83
N LYS A 46 26.83 -4.16 4.87
CA LYS A 46 27.08 -5.62 4.84
C LYS A 46 27.69 -6.15 6.13
N ARG A 47 28.49 -5.33 6.81
CA ARG A 47 29.08 -5.65 8.13
C ARG A 47 27.99 -5.76 9.20
N ASN A 48 27.12 -4.75 9.28
CA ASN A 48 26.06 -4.69 10.27
C ASN A 48 25.00 -5.78 10.05
N LEU A 49 24.74 -6.16 8.80
CA LEU A 49 23.87 -7.30 8.48
C LEU A 49 24.45 -8.63 8.99
N ARG A 50 25.75 -8.86 8.86
CA ARG A 50 26.39 -10.06 9.45
C ARG A 50 26.32 -10.06 10.96
N TYR A 51 26.50 -8.91 11.60
CA TYR A 51 26.34 -8.80 13.05
C TYR A 51 24.88 -9.06 13.48
N LEU A 52 23.92 -8.60 12.70
CA LEU A 52 22.50 -8.91 12.90
C LEU A 52 22.24 -10.42 12.77
N GLU A 53 22.74 -11.09 11.73
CA GLU A 53 22.63 -12.56 11.57
C GLU A 53 23.20 -13.32 12.79
N VAL A 54 24.31 -12.83 13.36
CA VAL A 54 24.89 -13.39 14.59
C VAL A 54 23.99 -13.16 15.81
N LEU A 55 23.35 -11.99 15.91
CA LEU A 55 22.42 -11.67 17.00
C LEU A 55 21.09 -12.42 16.89
N GLU A 56 20.60 -12.68 15.68
CA GLU A 56 19.40 -13.49 15.42
C GLU A 56 19.63 -14.98 15.65
N SER A 57 20.81 -15.49 15.29
CA SER A 57 21.16 -16.90 15.48
C SER A 57 21.50 -17.26 16.93
N HIS A 58 21.78 -16.26 17.78
CA HIS A 58 21.98 -16.48 19.20
C HIS A 58 20.63 -16.75 19.89
N THR A 59 20.36 -18.02 20.20
CA THR A 59 19.17 -18.42 20.97
C THR A 59 19.24 -17.85 22.37
N LEU A 60 18.24 -17.06 22.76
CA LEU A 60 18.08 -16.57 24.13
C LEU A 60 18.07 -17.76 25.10
N ALA A 61 18.85 -17.69 26.18
CA ALA A 61 18.77 -18.66 27.27
C ALA A 61 17.47 -18.45 28.08
N GLU A 62 16.92 -19.50 28.70
CA GLU A 62 15.65 -19.46 29.44
C GLU A 62 15.62 -18.45 30.62
N ASP A 63 16.80 -18.03 31.10
CA ASP A 63 16.96 -17.10 32.23
C ASP A 63 17.06 -15.61 31.82
N GLU A 64 16.95 -15.28 30.53
CA GLU A 64 17.18 -13.93 30.03
C GLU A 64 15.90 -13.21 29.58
N ALA A 65 15.72 -11.98 30.04
CA ALA A 65 14.56 -11.17 29.68
C ALA A 65 14.52 -10.86 28.16
N PRO A 66 13.31 -10.83 27.56
CA PRO A 66 13.13 -10.45 26.16
C PRO A 66 13.69 -9.06 25.88
N TRP A 67 14.20 -8.86 24.65
CA TRP A 67 14.78 -7.60 24.22
C TRP A 67 13.82 -6.42 24.44
N ASP A 68 12.52 -6.63 24.30
CA ASP A 68 11.46 -5.61 24.46
C ASP A 68 11.40 -4.97 25.86
N GLN A 69 11.83 -5.68 26.90
CA GLN A 69 11.77 -5.22 28.29
C GLN A 69 13.06 -4.52 28.75
N LEU A 70 14.15 -4.64 27.98
CA LEU A 70 15.45 -4.06 28.32
C LEU A 70 15.55 -2.58 27.92
N THR A 71 16.17 -1.80 28.80
CA THR A 71 16.55 -0.40 28.52
C THR A 71 17.65 -0.32 27.45
N LEU A 72 17.77 0.82 26.77
CA LEU A 72 18.71 1.01 25.65
C LEU A 72 20.16 0.66 26.02
N SER A 73 20.62 1.03 27.22
CA SER A 73 21.97 0.69 27.70
C SER A 73 22.15 -0.80 27.93
N GLN A 74 21.17 -1.48 28.53
CA GLN A 74 21.21 -2.92 28.77
C GLN A 74 21.20 -3.73 27.47
N ARG A 75 20.47 -3.25 26.44
CA ARG A 75 20.49 -3.86 25.10
C ARG A 75 21.87 -3.75 24.46
N MET A 76 22.51 -2.59 24.58
CA MET A 76 23.86 -2.36 24.04
C MET A 76 24.92 -3.22 24.72
N GLU A 77 24.88 -3.32 26.05
CA GLU A 77 25.79 -4.19 26.81
C GLU A 77 25.65 -5.65 26.37
N ARG A 78 24.40 -6.12 26.23
CA ARG A 78 24.11 -7.48 25.76
C ARG A 78 24.56 -7.70 24.31
N GLN A 79 24.29 -6.75 23.42
CA GLN A 79 24.76 -6.79 22.03
C GLN A 79 26.29 -6.89 21.98
N ASN A 80 26.99 -6.03 22.73
CA ASN A 80 28.44 -6.01 22.75
C ASN A 80 29.04 -7.29 23.35
N ALA A 81 28.38 -7.89 24.34
CA ALA A 81 28.78 -9.18 24.89
C ALA A 81 28.66 -10.32 23.87
N ILE A 82 27.54 -10.40 23.14
CA ILE A 82 27.32 -11.44 22.12
C ILE A 82 28.28 -11.26 20.94
N LEU A 83 28.45 -10.03 20.45
CA LEU A 83 29.37 -9.73 19.37
C LEU A 83 30.83 -9.97 19.78
N GLY A 84 31.19 -9.63 21.02
CA GLY A 84 32.52 -9.91 21.59
C GLY A 84 32.83 -11.40 21.65
N GLN A 85 31.91 -12.22 22.16
CA GLN A 85 32.07 -13.69 22.19
C GLN A 85 32.24 -14.30 20.80
N HIS A 86 31.53 -13.77 19.80
CA HIS A 86 31.67 -14.22 18.42
C HIS A 86 33.01 -13.77 17.80
N LEU A 87 33.46 -12.55 18.07
CA LEU A 87 34.78 -12.04 17.63
C LEU A 87 35.92 -12.85 18.25
N ASP A 88 35.83 -13.18 19.54
CA ASP A 88 36.82 -14.00 20.24
C ASP A 88 36.83 -15.45 19.73
N SER A 89 35.65 -16.01 19.44
CA SER A 89 35.51 -17.34 18.82
C SER A 89 36.07 -17.38 17.39
N ALA A 90 35.90 -16.30 16.61
CA ALA A 90 36.47 -16.18 15.27
C ALA A 90 38.00 -16.06 15.33
N LYS A 91 38.55 -15.33 16.31
CA LYS A 91 39.99 -15.17 16.53
C LYS A 91 40.66 -16.47 16.98
N GLY A 92 40.01 -17.24 17.85
CA GLY A 92 40.49 -18.58 18.26
C GLY A 92 40.48 -19.61 17.12
N LYS A 93 39.66 -19.41 16.09
CA LYS A 93 39.59 -20.29 14.91
C LYS A 93 40.68 -20.00 13.88
N THR A 94 41.14 -18.75 13.78
CA THR A 94 42.31 -18.38 12.96
C THR A 94 43.63 -18.80 13.60
N ASP A 95 43.71 -18.91 14.92
CA ASP A 95 44.93 -19.36 15.63
C ASP A 95 45.10 -20.89 15.64
N SER A 96 44.07 -21.67 15.25
CA SER A 96 44.13 -23.14 15.24
C SER A 96 44.40 -23.76 13.87
N GLU A 97 44.37 -22.98 12.79
CA GLU A 97 44.73 -23.41 11.42
C GLU A 97 45.76 -22.43 10.84
N GLY A 98 47.04 -22.63 11.19
CA GLY A 98 48.14 -21.83 10.67
C GLY A 98 49.46 -22.57 10.70
N GLU A 99 49.71 -23.42 9.70
CA GLU A 99 51.05 -23.65 9.16
C GLU A 99 51.15 -22.81 7.87
N ASP A 100 52.03 -21.81 7.93
CA ASP A 100 52.73 -21.08 6.87
C ASP A 100 51.96 -20.40 5.73
N VAL A 101 51.80 -19.06 5.81
CA VAL A 101 52.19 -18.14 4.72
C VAL A 101 52.60 -16.77 5.31
N GLU A 102 53.90 -16.49 5.29
CA GLU A 102 54.48 -15.16 5.54
C GLU A 102 54.26 -14.25 4.32
N MET A 103 53.47 -13.19 4.46
CA MET A 103 53.37 -12.10 3.48
C MET A 103 53.32 -10.73 4.18
N THR A 104 54.45 -10.02 4.07
CA THR A 104 54.63 -8.55 4.08
C THR A 104 53.90 -7.73 5.14
N ALA A 105 54.65 -7.35 6.18
CA ALA A 105 54.30 -6.30 7.12
C ALA A 105 54.21 -4.93 6.42
N VAL A 106 52.98 -4.47 6.14
CA VAL A 106 52.65 -3.06 5.96
C VAL A 106 51.76 -2.66 7.13
N GLY A 107 52.30 -1.79 8.01
CA GLY A 107 51.55 -0.99 8.98
C GLY A 107 50.64 -1.76 9.95
N ALA A 108 51.23 -2.35 10.99
CA ALA A 108 50.50 -3.06 12.05
C ALA A 108 49.65 -2.15 12.99
N ASP A 109 49.60 -0.83 12.75
CA ASP A 109 48.87 0.13 13.59
C ASP A 109 47.45 0.47 13.06
N ASP A 110 47.17 0.21 11.77
CA ASP A 110 45.89 0.59 11.14
C ASP A 110 44.85 -0.56 11.10
N THR A 111 45.27 -1.81 11.33
CA THR A 111 44.38 -2.98 11.31
C THR A 111 43.73 -3.27 12.66
N GLU A 112 44.42 -3.00 13.78
CA GLU A 112 43.83 -3.15 15.12
C GLU A 112 42.73 -2.12 15.40
N ALA A 113 42.86 -0.90 14.85
CA ALA A 113 41.88 0.17 15.01
C ALA A 113 40.54 -0.12 14.31
N ARG A 114 40.55 -0.85 13.18
CA ARG A 114 39.30 -1.19 12.44
C ARG A 114 38.48 -2.32 13.08
N ILE A 115 39.07 -3.10 13.98
CA ILE A 115 38.44 -4.28 14.60
C ILE A 115 37.73 -3.90 15.92
N ARG A 116 38.01 -2.73 16.51
CA ARG A 116 37.40 -2.28 17.78
C ARG A 116 36.24 -1.28 17.63
N ASP A 117 35.79 -0.99 16.41
CA ASP A 117 34.59 -0.17 16.21
C ASP A 117 33.33 -1.06 16.25
N LEU A 118 33.00 -1.55 17.45
CA LEU A 118 31.67 -2.05 17.76
C LEU A 118 30.66 -0.94 17.44
N PRO A 119 29.49 -1.25 16.85
CA PRO A 119 28.52 -0.21 16.53
C PRO A 119 28.04 0.51 17.79
N ASP A 120 28.08 1.85 17.79
CA ASP A 120 27.58 2.70 18.90
C ASP A 120 26.05 2.72 19.01
N PHE A 121 25.35 1.90 18.22
CA PHE A 121 23.89 1.88 18.13
C PHE A 121 23.34 0.46 18.21
N ASP A 122 22.09 0.36 18.68
CA ASP A 122 21.37 -0.89 18.80
C ASP A 122 21.05 -1.41 17.39
N LEU A 123 21.80 -2.43 16.96
CA LEU A 123 21.66 -3.05 15.65
C LEU A 123 20.28 -3.68 15.52
N LYS A 124 19.78 -4.28 16.59
CA LYS A 124 18.53 -5.04 16.58
C LYS A 124 17.34 -4.09 16.40
N LYS A 125 17.26 -3.05 17.22
CA LYS A 125 16.15 -2.08 17.16
C LYS A 125 16.08 -1.27 15.85
N GLU A 126 17.23 -1.01 15.22
CA GLU A 126 17.31 -0.13 14.05
C GLU A 126 17.24 -0.86 12.71
N LEU A 127 17.61 -2.15 12.68
CA LEU A 127 17.67 -2.95 11.45
C LEU A 127 16.55 -3.98 11.36
N GLU A 128 15.86 -4.30 12.47
CA GLU A 128 14.65 -5.11 12.42
C GLU A 128 13.48 -4.33 11.84
N PRO A 129 12.54 -5.02 11.17
CA PRO A 129 11.30 -4.40 10.75
C PRO A 129 10.53 -3.85 11.97
N PRO A 130 9.81 -2.72 11.82
CA PRO A 130 8.97 -2.19 12.88
C PRO A 130 7.88 -3.20 13.25
N ASN A 131 7.45 -3.15 14.51
CA ASN A 131 6.37 -4.03 14.98
C ASN A 131 5.06 -3.68 14.26
N VAL A 132 4.50 -4.65 13.54
CA VAL A 132 3.24 -4.53 12.81
C VAL A 132 2.02 -4.53 13.74
N ASP A 133 2.14 -5.11 14.93
CA ASP A 133 1.04 -5.25 15.90
C ASP A 133 0.55 -3.88 16.39
N TRP A 134 1.46 -2.89 16.49
CA TRP A 134 1.09 -1.52 16.84
C TRP A 134 0.11 -0.89 15.84
N ILE A 135 0.19 -1.29 14.57
CA ILE A 135 -0.72 -0.79 13.53
C ILE A 135 -2.13 -1.38 13.71
N GLU A 136 -2.21 -2.63 14.16
CA GLU A 136 -3.49 -3.27 14.50
C GLU A 136 -4.09 -2.70 15.79
N GLU A 137 -3.26 -2.41 16.80
CA GLU A 137 -3.66 -1.78 18.07
C GLU A 137 -4.17 -0.33 17.88
N ASP A 138 -3.49 0.46 17.06
CA ASP A 138 -3.91 1.83 16.70
C ASP A 138 -5.15 1.85 15.78
N GLY A 139 -5.59 0.68 15.29
CA GLY A 139 -6.82 0.52 14.51
C GLY A 139 -6.75 1.10 13.09
N GLY A 140 -5.56 1.41 12.59
CA GLY A 140 -5.36 1.98 11.26
C GLY A 140 -4.02 2.67 11.04
N TYR A 141 -3.73 3.01 9.78
CA TYR A 141 -2.52 3.73 9.39
C TYR A 141 -2.86 4.94 8.52
N THR A 142 -2.09 6.02 8.64
CA THR A 142 -2.27 7.23 7.83
C THR A 142 -1.37 7.22 6.60
N VAL A 143 -1.96 7.37 5.41
CA VAL A 143 -1.23 7.51 4.15
C VAL A 143 -1.64 8.83 3.50
N PHE A 144 -0.67 9.72 3.26
CA PHE A 144 -0.89 11.04 2.64
C PHE A 144 -2.02 11.87 3.29
N GLY A 145 -2.18 11.76 4.61
CA GLY A 145 -3.21 12.49 5.38
C GLY A 145 -4.59 11.81 5.40
N GLN A 146 -4.74 10.63 4.78
CA GLN A 146 -5.94 9.81 4.89
C GLN A 146 -5.72 8.67 5.89
N LEU A 147 -6.62 8.53 6.85
CA LEU A 147 -6.63 7.41 7.79
C LEU A 147 -7.27 6.18 7.14
N TRP A 148 -6.53 5.08 7.08
CA TRP A 148 -6.98 3.78 6.61
C TRP A 148 -7.22 2.88 7.82
N PRO A 149 -8.47 2.53 8.15
CA PRO A 149 -8.77 1.69 9.30
C PRO A 149 -8.38 0.23 9.06
N ILE A 150 -7.99 -0.46 10.12
CA ILE A 150 -7.81 -1.92 10.16
C ILE A 150 -8.79 -2.46 11.20
N PRO A 151 -9.72 -3.39 10.86
CA PRO A 151 -9.98 -3.96 9.53
C PRO A 151 -10.65 -2.97 8.57
N ASP A 152 -10.40 -3.12 7.26
CA ASP A 152 -11.04 -2.31 6.22
C ASP A 152 -12.54 -2.66 6.13
N VAL A 153 -13.38 -1.89 6.82
CA VAL A 153 -14.83 -2.03 6.79
C VAL A 153 -15.40 -0.88 5.98
N THR A 154 -16.04 -1.20 4.86
CA THR A 154 -16.82 -0.19 4.12
C THR A 154 -17.96 0.32 5.00
N PRO A 155 -18.11 1.65 5.19
CA PRO A 155 -19.16 2.19 6.04
C PRO A 155 -20.53 1.75 5.52
N THR A 156 -21.44 1.45 6.44
CA THR A 156 -22.81 1.06 6.10
C THR A 156 -23.58 2.25 5.53
N LEU A 157 -24.60 1.98 4.72
CA LEU A 157 -25.46 3.02 4.15
C LEU A 157 -26.10 3.92 5.23
N GLU A 158 -26.46 3.34 6.37
CA GLU A 158 -27.01 4.06 7.54
C GLU A 158 -25.98 4.97 8.20
N GLN A 159 -24.72 4.53 8.34
CA GLN A 159 -23.63 5.35 8.86
C GLN A 159 -23.29 6.54 7.94
N LEU A 160 -23.52 6.40 6.63
CA LEU A 160 -23.38 7.47 5.65
C LEU A 160 -24.59 8.43 5.63
N GLY A 161 -25.64 8.15 6.42
CA GLY A 161 -26.87 8.94 6.43
C GLY A 161 -27.68 8.80 5.14
N ILE A 162 -27.47 7.73 4.36
CA ILE A 162 -28.14 7.49 3.09
C ILE A 162 -29.29 6.51 3.32
N PRO A 163 -30.53 6.82 2.89
CA PRO A 163 -31.65 5.91 3.04
C PRO A 163 -31.42 4.64 2.22
N VAL A 164 -31.62 3.48 2.85
CA VAL A 164 -31.60 2.18 2.19
C VAL A 164 -32.88 2.04 1.37
N LEU A 165 -32.75 1.84 0.06
CA LEU A 165 -33.88 1.82 -0.88
C LEU A 165 -34.45 0.43 -1.15
N TYR A 166 -33.92 -0.61 -0.50
CA TYR A 166 -34.29 -2.01 -0.73
C TYR A 166 -34.43 -2.78 0.60
N PRO A 167 -35.27 -3.83 0.64
CA PRO A 167 -35.34 -4.71 1.80
C PRO A 167 -34.05 -5.52 1.95
N LEU A 168 -33.52 -5.57 3.18
CA LEU A 168 -32.25 -6.22 3.51
C LEU A 168 -32.33 -7.76 3.46
N GLU A 169 -33.53 -8.36 3.51
CA GLU A 169 -33.72 -9.80 3.65
C GLU A 169 -34.47 -10.43 2.46
N GLY A 170 -33.99 -11.59 2.01
CA GLY A 170 -34.74 -12.54 1.17
C GLY A 170 -34.79 -12.29 -0.33
N THR A 171 -34.27 -11.16 -0.85
CA THR A 171 -34.35 -10.85 -2.29
C THR A 171 -33.04 -11.14 -3.02
N ASN A 172 -33.12 -11.65 -4.26
CA ASN A 172 -31.95 -11.83 -5.11
C ASN A 172 -31.26 -10.48 -5.39
N ARG A 173 -29.97 -10.36 -5.01
CA ARG A 173 -29.16 -9.15 -5.24
C ARG A 173 -29.16 -8.67 -6.69
N LYS A 174 -29.20 -9.60 -7.65
CA LYS A 174 -29.29 -9.27 -9.09
C LYS A 174 -30.59 -8.56 -9.44
N GLU A 175 -31.71 -9.01 -8.90
CA GLU A 175 -33.01 -8.40 -9.13
C GLU A 175 -33.06 -7.00 -8.51
N LEU A 176 -32.52 -6.84 -7.29
CA LEU A 176 -32.37 -5.53 -6.65
C LEU A 176 -31.52 -4.55 -7.49
N LEU A 177 -30.43 -5.03 -8.09
CA LEU A 177 -29.59 -4.21 -8.96
C LEU A 177 -30.36 -3.74 -10.20
N LEU A 178 -31.18 -4.62 -10.78
CA LEU A 178 -32.01 -4.31 -11.95
C LEU A 178 -33.14 -3.34 -11.59
N THR A 179 -33.79 -3.48 -10.43
CA THR A 179 -34.81 -2.54 -9.99
C THR A 179 -34.21 -1.17 -9.70
N LEU A 180 -33.06 -1.11 -9.01
CA LEU A 180 -32.34 0.15 -8.80
C LEU A 180 -31.95 0.82 -10.12
N LEU A 181 -31.47 0.04 -11.10
CA LEU A 181 -31.18 0.57 -12.44
C LEU A 181 -32.44 1.14 -13.11
N GLN A 182 -33.58 0.46 -13.01
CA GLN A 182 -34.85 0.97 -13.53
C GLN A 182 -35.26 2.27 -12.84
N THR A 183 -35.11 2.37 -11.51
CA THR A 183 -35.37 3.62 -10.78
C THR A 183 -34.42 4.74 -11.19
N LEU A 184 -33.15 4.44 -11.46
CA LEU A 184 -32.17 5.41 -11.95
C LEU A 184 -32.56 5.95 -13.33
N LEU A 185 -32.98 5.08 -14.24
CA LEU A 185 -33.41 5.49 -15.58
C LEU A 185 -34.70 6.32 -15.55
N GLN A 186 -35.65 5.95 -14.70
CA GLN A 186 -36.90 6.69 -14.52
C GLN A 186 -36.62 8.09 -13.96
N THR A 187 -35.78 8.20 -12.94
CA THR A 187 -35.41 9.49 -12.32
C THR A 187 -34.60 10.38 -13.26
N TYR A 188 -33.74 9.80 -14.10
CA TYR A 188 -33.06 10.54 -15.17
C TYR A 188 -34.04 11.09 -16.21
N ARG A 189 -35.02 10.30 -16.64
CA ARG A 189 -36.07 10.75 -17.56
C ARG A 189 -36.88 11.91 -16.97
N GLU A 190 -37.19 11.82 -15.68
CA GLU A 190 -37.89 12.86 -14.93
C GLU A 190 -37.09 14.17 -14.84
N ILE A 191 -35.80 14.09 -14.50
CA ILE A 191 -34.92 15.28 -14.46
C ILE A 191 -34.78 15.91 -15.84
N THR A 192 -34.59 15.11 -16.89
CA THR A 192 -34.50 15.64 -18.26
C THR A 192 -35.81 16.30 -18.70
N ALA A 193 -36.96 15.76 -18.31
CA ALA A 193 -38.25 16.40 -18.54
C ALA A 193 -38.38 17.74 -17.79
N ASP A 194 -37.87 17.85 -16.56
CA ASP A 194 -37.87 19.11 -15.80
C ASP A 194 -36.94 20.15 -16.41
N LEU A 195 -35.75 19.75 -16.87
CA LEU A 195 -34.79 20.64 -17.52
C LEU A 195 -35.28 21.17 -18.87
N LEU A 196 -36.19 20.47 -19.52
CA LEU A 196 -36.85 20.91 -20.75
C LEU A 196 -38.01 21.89 -20.49
N LYS A 197 -38.44 22.05 -19.22
CA LYS A 197 -39.41 23.10 -18.87
C LYS A 197 -38.70 24.46 -18.98
N PRO A 198 -39.40 25.53 -19.43
CA PRO A 198 -38.81 26.86 -19.49
C PRO A 198 -38.35 27.27 -18.09
N ALA A 199 -37.14 27.86 -18.00
CA ALA A 199 -36.61 28.35 -16.73
C ALA A 199 -37.53 29.44 -16.18
N GLN A 200 -38.24 29.11 -15.10
CA GLN A 200 -39.10 30.02 -14.37
C GLN A 200 -38.37 30.39 -13.06
N PRO A 201 -38.30 31.68 -12.68
CA PRO A 201 -37.62 32.09 -11.45
C PRO A 201 -38.38 31.70 -10.18
N TYR A 202 -39.68 31.41 -10.29
CA TYR A 202 -40.54 30.87 -9.24
C TYR A 202 -41.65 30.02 -9.86
N ASP A 203 -41.88 28.83 -9.29
CA ASP A 203 -42.68 27.78 -9.95
C ASP A 203 -43.78 27.24 -9.03
N VAL A 204 -43.57 27.35 -7.72
CA VAL A 204 -44.43 26.74 -6.70
C VAL A 204 -45.03 27.83 -5.84
N TRP A 205 -46.36 27.84 -5.72
CA TRP A 205 -47.07 28.67 -4.76
C TRP A 205 -47.15 27.96 -3.43
N VAL A 206 -46.59 28.55 -2.38
CA VAL A 206 -46.68 28.05 -1.00
C VAL A 206 -47.68 28.91 -0.23
N PRO A 207 -48.82 28.35 0.20
CA PRO A 207 -49.75 29.06 1.08
C PRO A 207 -49.07 29.46 2.39
N ALA A 208 -49.36 30.65 2.90
CA ALA A 208 -48.89 31.04 4.22
C ALA A 208 -49.55 30.16 5.29
N VAL A 209 -48.75 29.56 6.17
CA VAL A 209 -49.25 28.81 7.32
C VAL A 209 -49.56 29.81 8.45
N PRO A 210 -50.79 29.85 8.98
CA PRO A 210 -51.12 30.72 10.11
C PRO A 210 -50.31 30.35 11.35
N ASP A 211 -49.83 31.34 12.08
CA ASP A 211 -49.07 31.07 13.31
C ASP A 211 -49.99 30.43 14.36
N PRO A 212 -49.67 29.22 14.88
CA PRO A 212 -50.55 28.49 15.79
C PRO A 212 -50.82 29.19 17.12
N ASN A 213 -50.05 30.24 17.47
CA ASN A 213 -50.19 30.99 18.71
C ASN A 213 -51.16 32.18 18.63
N LEU A 214 -51.70 32.52 17.45
CA LEU A 214 -52.61 33.66 17.25
C LEU A 214 -54.07 33.26 17.45
N THR A 215 -54.94 34.23 17.77
CA THR A 215 -56.39 33.99 17.87
C THR A 215 -57.01 33.67 16.50
N PRO A 216 -58.16 32.97 16.43
CA PRO A 216 -58.78 32.61 15.16
C PRO A 216 -59.09 33.80 14.24
N GLU A 217 -59.39 34.97 14.82
CA GLU A 217 -59.66 36.20 14.08
C GLU A 217 -58.36 36.81 13.50
N GLU A 218 -57.28 36.80 14.27
CA GLU A 218 -55.96 37.26 13.84
C GLU A 218 -55.33 36.35 12.78
N GLN A 219 -55.53 35.02 12.90
CA GLN A 219 -55.13 34.06 11.86
C GLN A 219 -55.85 34.33 10.53
N GLN A 220 -57.14 34.69 10.59
CA GLN A 220 -57.94 34.99 9.41
C GLN A 220 -57.51 36.32 8.76
N GLN A 221 -57.13 37.33 9.56
CA GLN A 221 -56.52 38.57 9.08
C GLN A 221 -55.11 38.39 8.51
N GLN A 222 -54.30 37.50 9.09
CA GLN A 222 -52.98 37.17 8.58
C GLN A 222 -53.06 36.49 7.21
N MET A 223 -53.96 35.53 7.03
CA MET A 223 -54.20 34.90 5.72
C MET A 223 -54.76 35.87 4.68
N ALA A 224 -55.55 36.87 5.10
CA ALA A 224 -56.06 37.89 4.19
C ALA A 224 -54.99 38.89 3.73
N THR A 225 -53.99 39.18 4.57
CA THR A 225 -52.90 40.13 4.27
C THR A 225 -51.70 39.46 3.60
N GLN A 226 -51.45 38.18 3.89
CA GLN A 226 -50.36 37.39 3.30
C GLN A 226 -50.89 36.00 2.90
N PRO A 227 -51.47 35.85 1.69
CA PRO A 227 -52.04 34.58 1.26
C PRO A 227 -51.00 33.51 0.94
N GLY A 228 -49.73 33.89 0.74
CA GLY A 228 -48.63 32.98 0.41
C GLY A 228 -47.50 33.68 -0.34
N PHE A 229 -46.50 32.91 -0.72
CA PHE A 229 -45.35 33.38 -1.50
C PHE A 229 -44.95 32.37 -2.56
N TRP A 230 -44.36 32.89 -3.64
CA TRP A 230 -43.81 32.07 -4.72
C TRP A 230 -42.38 31.64 -4.37
N THR A 231 -42.08 30.35 -4.54
CA THR A 231 -40.75 29.78 -4.32
C THR A 231 -40.22 29.07 -5.56
N GLN A 232 -38.90 28.93 -5.63
CA GLN A 232 -38.26 28.05 -6.61
C GLN A 232 -38.59 26.59 -6.29
N SER A 233 -38.87 25.81 -7.33
CA SER A 233 -39.09 24.37 -7.18
C SER A 233 -37.80 23.69 -6.67
N THR A 234 -37.93 22.87 -5.62
CA THR A 234 -36.84 21.96 -5.19
C THR A 234 -36.88 20.63 -5.94
N GLU A 235 -37.89 20.38 -6.77
CA GLU A 235 -38.12 19.08 -7.42
C GLU A 235 -36.89 18.54 -8.16
N ALA A 236 -36.21 19.38 -8.95
CA ALA A 236 -34.99 18.97 -9.66
C ALA A 236 -33.85 18.63 -8.70
N LYS A 237 -33.71 19.37 -7.59
CA LYS A 237 -32.71 19.10 -6.54
C LYS A 237 -33.04 17.81 -5.76
N ASP A 238 -34.31 17.59 -5.48
CA ASP A 238 -34.80 16.40 -4.77
C ASP A 238 -34.61 15.15 -5.64
N ARG A 239 -34.91 15.23 -6.94
CA ARG A 239 -34.64 14.17 -7.92
C ARG A 239 -33.15 13.88 -8.05
N LEU A 240 -32.31 14.92 -8.07
CA LEU A 240 -30.84 14.75 -8.09
C LEU A 240 -30.34 14.05 -6.82
N LYS A 241 -30.84 14.43 -5.64
CA LYS A 241 -30.51 13.78 -4.38
C LYS A 241 -30.98 12.32 -4.36
N HIS A 242 -32.16 12.05 -4.89
CA HIS A 242 -32.67 10.68 -5.02
C HIS A 242 -31.80 9.84 -5.99
N MET A 243 -31.39 10.41 -7.12
CA MET A 243 -30.44 9.77 -8.05
C MET A 243 -29.10 9.45 -7.37
N GLN A 244 -28.54 10.39 -6.60
CA GLN A 244 -27.32 10.16 -5.83
C GLN A 244 -27.50 8.98 -4.86
N ASN A 245 -28.61 8.94 -4.13
CA ASN A 245 -28.91 7.85 -3.21
C ASN A 245 -29.02 6.50 -3.94
N VAL A 246 -29.69 6.44 -5.10
CA VAL A 246 -29.81 5.22 -5.91
C VAL A 246 -28.43 4.72 -6.35
N VAL A 247 -27.55 5.62 -6.82
CA VAL A 247 -26.20 5.26 -7.25
C VAL A 247 -25.36 4.74 -6.09
N VAL A 248 -25.42 5.36 -4.91
CA VAL A 248 -24.67 4.87 -3.74
C VAL A 248 -25.20 3.52 -3.26
N ASN A 249 -26.52 3.34 -3.22
CA ASN A 249 -27.14 2.04 -2.92
C ASN A 249 -26.71 0.95 -3.92
N MET A 250 -26.65 1.28 -5.21
CA MET A 250 -26.15 0.40 -6.26
C MET A 250 -24.68 0.04 -6.05
N GLN A 251 -23.83 1.02 -5.74
CA GLN A 251 -22.41 0.80 -5.47
C GLN A 251 -22.21 -0.13 -4.27
N PHE A 252 -23.00 0.04 -3.21
CA PHE A 252 -22.95 -0.82 -2.04
C PHE A 252 -23.27 -2.29 -2.40
N LEU A 253 -24.34 -2.53 -3.15
CA LEU A 253 -24.69 -3.89 -3.62
C LEU A 253 -23.60 -4.50 -4.51
N VAL A 254 -22.97 -3.70 -5.37
CA VAL A 254 -21.83 -4.16 -6.19
C VAL A 254 -20.63 -4.51 -5.31
N ASN A 255 -20.36 -3.72 -4.28
CA ASN A 255 -19.27 -3.97 -3.35
C ASN A 255 -19.45 -5.31 -2.61
N GLU A 256 -20.68 -5.64 -2.20
CA GLU A 256 -21.00 -6.94 -1.59
C GLU A 256 -20.77 -8.14 -2.54
N LEU A 257 -20.90 -7.94 -3.85
CA LEU A 257 -20.69 -9.00 -4.84
C LEU A 257 -19.21 -9.24 -5.16
N ARG A 258 -18.29 -8.33 -4.77
CA ARG A 258 -16.86 -8.45 -5.05
C ARG A 258 -16.21 -9.73 -4.52
N PRO A 259 -16.47 -10.18 -3.28
CA PRO A 259 -15.90 -11.44 -2.78
C PRO A 259 -16.38 -12.67 -3.56
N VAL A 260 -17.65 -12.68 -3.99
CA VAL A 260 -18.19 -13.77 -4.81
C VAL A 260 -17.53 -13.76 -6.20
N GLN A 261 -17.40 -12.59 -6.82
CA GLN A 261 -16.68 -12.43 -8.09
C GLN A 261 -15.23 -12.90 -7.99
N ALA A 262 -14.52 -12.55 -6.91
CA ALA A 262 -13.14 -12.96 -6.70
C ALA A 262 -13.00 -14.49 -6.62
N LYS A 263 -13.92 -15.16 -5.92
CA LYS A 263 -13.96 -16.63 -5.83
C LYS A 263 -14.20 -17.28 -7.19
N GLU A 264 -15.18 -16.80 -7.96
CA GLU A 264 -15.45 -17.34 -9.30
C GLU A 264 -14.29 -17.06 -10.27
N THR A 265 -13.67 -15.89 -10.19
CA THR A 265 -12.47 -15.54 -10.97
C THR A 265 -11.31 -16.49 -10.64
N LEU A 266 -11.08 -16.75 -9.35
CA LEU A 266 -10.04 -17.68 -8.91
C LEU A 266 -10.32 -19.11 -9.41
N LYS A 267 -11.56 -19.58 -9.30
CA LYS A 267 -11.97 -20.89 -9.80
C LYS A 267 -11.69 -21.03 -11.30
N LEU A 268 -12.06 -20.02 -12.09
CA LEU A 268 -11.78 -20.00 -13.53
C LEU A 268 -10.27 -20.07 -13.82
N ILE A 269 -9.45 -19.29 -13.10
CA ILE A 269 -7.98 -19.32 -13.25
C ILE A 269 -7.43 -20.71 -12.92
N MET A 270 -7.91 -21.36 -11.86
CA MET A 270 -7.47 -22.70 -11.45
C MET A 270 -7.89 -23.76 -12.48
N GLU A 271 -9.10 -23.67 -13.03
CA GLU A 271 -9.57 -24.56 -14.11
C GLU A 271 -8.69 -24.40 -15.36
N MET A 272 -8.35 -23.17 -15.75
CA MET A 272 -7.42 -22.91 -16.86
C MET A 272 -6.03 -23.50 -16.61
N GLN A 273 -5.51 -23.39 -15.37
CA GLN A 273 -4.22 -23.98 -15.01
C GLN A 273 -4.26 -25.51 -15.09
N LEU A 274 -5.33 -26.14 -14.59
CA LEU A 274 -5.49 -27.59 -14.68
C LEU A 274 -5.55 -28.06 -16.12
N GLU A 275 -6.31 -27.37 -16.97
CA GLU A 275 -6.44 -27.71 -18.39
C GLU A 275 -5.09 -27.58 -19.12
N ARG A 276 -4.36 -26.48 -18.86
CA ARG A 276 -2.99 -26.30 -19.38
C ARG A 276 -2.06 -27.43 -18.96
N ARG A 277 -2.08 -27.83 -17.68
CA ARG A 277 -1.23 -28.93 -17.17
C ARG A 277 -1.61 -30.28 -17.79
N LYS A 278 -2.89 -30.54 -18.01
CA LYS A 278 -3.35 -31.75 -18.71
C LYS A 278 -2.83 -31.79 -20.14
N GLN A 279 -2.94 -30.68 -20.88
CA GLN A 279 -2.44 -30.57 -22.26
C GLN A 279 -0.92 -30.73 -22.33
N GLU A 280 -0.16 -30.08 -21.44
CA GLU A 280 1.29 -30.25 -21.32
C GLU A 280 1.66 -31.72 -21.06
N THR A 281 0.94 -32.40 -20.16
CA THR A 281 1.18 -33.81 -19.83
C THR A 281 0.83 -34.74 -21.00
N GLN A 282 -0.25 -34.48 -21.72
CA GLN A 282 -0.63 -35.22 -22.92
C GLN A 282 0.46 -35.10 -23.99
N LEU A 283 0.93 -33.88 -24.26
CA LEU A 283 2.01 -33.63 -25.22
C LEU A 283 3.31 -34.35 -24.83
N ILE A 284 3.69 -34.33 -23.54
CA ILE A 284 4.85 -35.06 -23.05
C ILE A 284 4.67 -36.58 -23.26
N ARG A 285 3.48 -37.12 -22.95
CA ARG A 285 3.19 -38.54 -23.15
C ARG A 285 3.30 -38.96 -24.61
N GLU A 286 2.72 -38.19 -25.53
CA GLU A 286 2.82 -38.41 -26.98
C GLU A 286 4.27 -38.37 -27.46
N ARG A 287 5.07 -37.41 -26.98
CA ARG A 287 6.49 -37.30 -27.32
C ARG A 287 7.29 -38.47 -26.78
N CYS A 288 7.05 -38.90 -25.54
CA CYS A 288 7.71 -40.07 -24.96
C CYS A 288 7.34 -41.35 -25.71
N GLU A 289 6.08 -41.52 -26.11
CA GLU A 289 5.64 -42.67 -26.92
C GLU A 289 6.32 -42.69 -28.29
N SER A 290 6.36 -41.56 -28.99
CA SER A 290 7.08 -41.42 -30.26
C SER A 290 8.57 -41.73 -30.11
N MET A 291 9.20 -41.25 -29.03
CA MET A 291 10.61 -41.52 -28.75
C MET A 291 10.87 -43.00 -28.44
N ARG A 292 10.00 -43.65 -27.64
CA ARG A 292 10.09 -45.10 -27.39
C ARG A 292 9.95 -45.90 -28.69
N ALA A 293 8.98 -45.55 -29.54
CA ALA A 293 8.79 -46.22 -30.83
C ALA A 293 10.04 -46.11 -31.74
N ARG A 294 10.68 -44.93 -31.78
CA ARG A 294 11.94 -44.73 -32.52
C ARG A 294 13.10 -45.54 -31.94
N VAL A 295 13.23 -45.60 -30.61
CA VAL A 295 14.25 -46.42 -29.95
C VAL A 295 14.05 -47.90 -30.25
N GLU A 296 12.81 -48.39 -30.22
CA GLU A 296 12.47 -49.77 -30.56
C GLU A 296 12.81 -50.09 -32.03
N GLN A 297 12.50 -49.17 -32.94
CA GLN A 297 12.86 -49.29 -34.35
C GLN A 297 14.38 -49.38 -34.53
N LEU A 298 15.15 -48.50 -33.88
CA LEU A 298 16.62 -48.52 -33.94
C LEU A 298 17.20 -49.81 -33.34
N LYS A 299 16.67 -50.29 -32.21
CA LYS A 299 17.04 -51.59 -31.64
C LYS A 299 16.80 -52.73 -32.62
N SER A 300 15.64 -52.74 -33.29
CA SER A 300 15.32 -53.77 -34.28
C SER A 300 16.24 -53.72 -35.50
N MET A 301 16.65 -52.53 -35.94
CA MET A 301 17.65 -52.36 -37.02
C MET A 301 19.02 -52.87 -36.59
N LEU A 302 19.46 -52.56 -35.37
CA LEU A 302 20.76 -52.99 -34.85
C LEU A 302 20.81 -54.51 -34.64
N ALA A 303 19.73 -55.11 -34.16
CA ALA A 303 19.62 -56.57 -34.01
C ALA A 303 19.69 -57.31 -35.36
N LYS A 304 19.13 -56.73 -36.43
CA LYS A 304 19.27 -57.29 -37.79
C LYS A 304 20.71 -57.19 -38.29
N ALA A 305 21.35 -56.04 -38.09
CA ALA A 305 22.72 -55.80 -38.52
C ALA A 305 23.78 -56.64 -37.77
N SER A 306 23.50 -57.11 -36.55
CA SER A 306 24.40 -58.03 -35.83
C SER A 306 24.18 -59.52 -36.13
N SER A 307 23.17 -59.85 -36.94
CA SER A 307 22.84 -61.23 -37.33
C SER A 307 23.34 -61.59 -38.74
N GLU A 308 23.83 -60.61 -39.49
CA GLU A 308 24.62 -60.77 -40.72
C GLU A 308 26.12 -60.75 -40.39
#